data_AF-A0A2H8TDV9-F1
#
_entry.id   AF-A0A2H8TDV9-F1
#
_cell.length_a   1.000
_cell.length_b   1.000
_cell.length_c   1.000
_cell.angle_alpha   90.00
_cell.angle_beta   90.00
_cell.angle_gamma   90.00
#
_symmetry.space_group_name_H-M   'P 1'
#
loop_
_entity.id
_entity.type
_entity.pdbx_description
1 polymer ?
#
loop_
_entity_poly.entity_id
_entity_poly.type
_entity_poly.pdbx_seq_one_letter_code
_entity_poly.pdbx_strand_id
1 'polypeptide(L)'
;MVFVQVNLYENRGILIVSYMIEETAVDITIQMANNHPLGLIKVSSDKSMINMSQWKGWLKQLALFFSHQNGSIIDGIYLWKLNITKKFDGVEECYICYSILHNSNYQLPKSACRTCHKKFHSSCLYKWFVTSNKSTCPICRNLF
;
A
#
# COMPACT_ATOMS: atom_id res chain seq x y z
N MET A 1 -2.43 23.41 6.61
CA MET A 1 -3.51 22.82 5.77
C MET A 1 -2.84 21.82 4.84
N VAL A 2 -3.25 20.56 4.87
CA VAL A 2 -2.60 19.48 4.10
C VAL A 2 -3.37 19.30 2.79
N PHE A 3 -2.70 19.44 1.64
CA PHE A 3 -3.32 19.30 0.32
C PHE A 3 -2.67 18.17 -0.49
N VAL A 4 -3.50 17.49 -1.29
CA VAL A 4 -3.04 16.56 -2.33
C VAL A 4 -3.08 17.34 -3.63
N GLN A 5 -1.94 17.42 -4.31
CA GLN A 5 -1.85 17.98 -5.65
C GLN A 5 -1.80 16.83 -6.65
N VAL A 6 -2.64 16.90 -7.68
CA VAL A 6 -2.68 15.93 -8.78
C VAL A 6 -2.34 16.68 -10.05
N ASN A 7 -1.24 16.29 -10.70
CA ASN A 7 -0.83 16.82 -11.99
C ASN A 7 -1.03 15.73 -13.05
N LEU A 8 -1.87 16.03 -14.03
CA LEU A 8 -2.18 15.16 -15.18
C LEU A 8 -1.33 15.58 -16.37
N TYR A 9 -0.67 14.63 -17.02
CA TYR A 9 0.03 14.87 -18.28
C TYR A 9 -0.74 14.17 -19.40
N GLU A 10 -1.61 14.93 -20.07
CA GLU A 10 -2.33 14.48 -21.26
C GLU A 10 -1.33 14.09 -22.37
N ASN A 11 -1.70 13.09 -23.19
CA ASN A 11 -0.87 12.41 -24.21
C ASN A 11 0.19 11.38 -23.73
N ARG A 12 0.38 11.13 -22.43
CA ARG A 12 1.31 10.06 -21.97
C ARG A 12 0.70 9.03 -21.02
N GLY A 13 -0.55 9.19 -20.60
CA GLY A 13 -1.17 8.31 -19.60
C GLY A 13 -0.42 8.33 -18.26
N ILE A 14 0.22 9.46 -17.94
CA ILE A 14 1.01 9.64 -16.73
C ILE A 14 0.26 10.58 -15.79
N LEU A 15 0.06 10.10 -14.56
CA LEU A 15 -0.46 10.87 -13.45
C LEU A 15 0.63 11.03 -12.39
N ILE A 16 0.91 12.25 -11.98
CA ILE A 16 1.78 12.51 -10.83
C ILE A 16 0.91 13.02 -9.69
N VAL A 17 0.98 12.33 -8.56
CA VAL A 17 0.27 12.71 -7.34
C VAL A 17 1.29 13.06 -6.28
N SER A 18 1.16 14.25 -5.71
CA SER A 18 2.03 14.76 -4.66
C SER A 18 1.21 15.05 -3.39
N TYR A 19 1.79 14.69 -2.26
CA TYR A 19 1.21 14.88 -0.94
C TYR A 19 2.24 15.56 -0.04
N MET A 20 1.86 16.71 0.52
CA MET A 20 2.72 17.52 1.39
C MET A 20 2.36 17.28 2.85
N ILE A 21 3.34 16.89 3.68
CA ILE A 21 3.21 16.77 5.14
C ILE A 21 4.38 17.50 5.77
N GLU A 22 4.11 18.42 6.70
CA GLU A 22 5.14 19.09 7.52
C GLU A 22 6.37 19.53 6.71
N GLU A 23 6.12 20.23 5.61
CA GLU A 23 7.13 20.77 4.67
C GLU A 23 7.86 19.75 3.78
N THR A 24 7.55 18.46 3.90
CA THR A 24 8.14 17.44 3.02
C THR A 24 7.12 16.90 2.01
N ALA A 25 7.57 16.75 0.77
CA ALA A 25 6.78 16.23 -0.34
C ALA A 25 7.02 14.73 -0.53
N VAL A 26 5.94 13.96 -0.61
CA VAL A 26 5.96 12.58 -1.12
C VAL A 26 5.20 12.56 -2.44
N ASP A 27 5.75 11.89 -3.44
CA ASP A 27 5.09 11.72 -4.73
C ASP A 27 4.95 10.26 -5.14
N ILE A 28 3.96 10.01 -5.99
CA ILE A 28 3.86 8.81 -6.81
C ILE A 28 3.55 9.19 -8.24
N THR A 29 4.13 8.45 -9.16
CA THR A 29 3.87 8.52 -10.60
C THR A 29 3.16 7.24 -11.00
N ILE A 30 1.92 7.37 -11.48
CA ILE A 30 1.11 6.28 -12.01
C ILE A 30 1.14 6.39 -13.53
N GLN A 31 1.76 5.40 -14.18
CA GLN A 31 1.87 5.33 -15.63
C GLN A 31 1.01 4.19 -16.16
N MET A 32 0.00 4.55 -16.94
CA MET A 32 -0.82 3.60 -17.68
C MET A 32 -0.02 3.03 -18.87
N ALA A 33 -0.27 1.77 -19.21
CA ALA A 33 0.25 1.20 -20.43
C ALA A 33 -0.47 1.78 -21.66
N ASN A 34 0.23 1.86 -22.80
CA ASN A 34 -0.35 2.35 -24.05
C ASN A 34 -1.58 1.53 -24.52
N ASN A 35 -1.70 0.28 -24.07
CA ASN A 35 -2.81 -0.62 -24.35
C ASN A 35 -3.68 -0.90 -23.10
N HIS A 36 -3.69 0.01 -22.12
CA HIS A 36 -4.58 -0.09 -20.97
C HIS A 36 -6.05 -0.26 -21.41
N PRO A 37 -6.85 -1.16 -20.80
CA PRO A 37 -6.62 -1.88 -19.54
C PRO A 37 -5.82 -3.19 -19.63
N LEU A 38 -5.35 -3.60 -20.82
CA LEU A 38 -4.65 -4.89 -20.98
C LEU A 38 -3.23 -4.87 -20.42
N GLY A 39 -2.54 -3.73 -20.56
CA GLY A 39 -1.20 -3.57 -20.01
C GLY A 39 -1.20 -3.13 -18.54
N LEU A 40 -0.21 -3.61 -17.79
CA LEU A 40 -0.06 -3.31 -16.37
C LEU A 40 0.22 -1.83 -16.12
N ILE A 41 -0.40 -1.30 -15.06
CA ILE A 41 -0.09 0.04 -14.55
C ILE A 41 1.23 -0.02 -13.78
N LYS A 42 2.16 0.88 -14.13
CA LYS A 42 3.42 1.05 -13.40
C LYS A 42 3.26 2.15 -12.36
N VAL A 43 3.78 1.91 -11.17
CA VAL A 43 3.81 2.90 -10.08
C VAL A 43 5.26 3.11 -9.67
N SER A 44 5.73 4.35 -9.75
CA SER A 44 7.06 4.78 -9.32
C SER A 44 6.97 6.01 -8.43
N SER A 45 8.10 6.46 -7.91
CA SER A 45 8.20 7.66 -7.08
C SER A 45 9.64 8.14 -7.16
N ASP A 46 9.80 9.45 -7.32
CA ASP A 46 11.11 10.10 -7.39
C ASP A 46 11.53 10.63 -6.01
N LYS A 47 10.56 10.83 -5.11
CA LYS A 47 10.76 11.30 -3.73
C LYS A 47 10.17 10.32 -2.73
N SER A 48 11.04 9.65 -1.96
CA SER A 48 10.63 8.82 -0.83
C SER A 48 11.04 9.44 0.50
N MET A 49 10.15 9.35 1.48
CA MET A 49 10.41 9.82 2.86
C MET A 49 10.61 8.68 3.86
N ILE A 50 10.42 7.44 3.43
CA ILE A 50 10.55 6.25 4.28
C ILE A 50 11.65 5.32 3.73
N ASN A 51 12.01 4.30 4.52
CA ASN A 51 12.97 3.29 4.10
C ASN A 51 12.63 2.75 2.69
N MET A 52 13.63 2.72 1.81
CA MET A 52 13.47 2.33 0.40
C MET A 52 12.85 0.94 0.19
N SER A 53 13.08 -0.01 1.11
CA SER A 53 12.47 -1.34 1.04
C SER A 53 10.96 -1.29 1.30
N GLN A 54 10.55 -0.56 2.34
CA GLN A 54 9.14 -0.34 2.66
C GLN A 54 8.43 0.44 1.54
N TRP A 55 9.09 1.50 1.04
CA TRP A 55 8.56 2.30 -0.06
C TRP A 55 8.31 1.46 -1.32
N LYS A 56 9.29 0.64 -1.72
CA LYS A 56 9.14 -0.30 -2.83
C LYS A 56 8.00 -1.30 -2.60
N GLY A 57 7.79 -1.74 -1.35
CA GLY A 57 6.65 -2.58 -0.97
C GLY A 57 5.31 -1.90 -1.25
N TRP A 58 5.17 -0.64 -0.84
CA TRP A 58 3.96 0.15 -1.05
C TRP A 58 3.67 0.41 -2.53
N LEU A 59 4.69 0.79 -3.31
CA LEU A 59 4.54 0.99 -4.76
C LEU A 59 4.08 -0.30 -5.46
N LYS A 60 4.63 -1.46 -5.06
CA LYS A 60 4.19 -2.76 -5.58
C LYS A 60 2.74 -3.08 -5.19
N GLN A 61 2.33 -2.82 -3.95
CA GLN A 61 0.95 -3.04 -3.53
C GLN A 61 -0.05 -2.16 -4.30
N LEU A 62 0.30 -0.90 -4.55
CA LEU A 62 -0.50 -0.01 -5.39
C LEU A 62 -0.59 -0.51 -6.85
N ALA A 63 0.53 -0.94 -7.43
CA ALA A 63 0.52 -1.50 -8.78
C ALA A 63 -0.36 -2.77 -8.88
N LEU A 64 -0.33 -3.64 -7.86
CA LEU A 64 -1.19 -4.83 -7.78
C LEU A 64 -2.66 -4.47 -7.60
N PHE A 65 -2.97 -3.44 -6.80
CA PHE A 65 -4.33 -2.94 -6.62
C PHE A 65 -4.93 -2.47 -7.95
N PHE A 66 -4.18 -1.63 -8.69
CA PHE A 66 -4.62 -1.15 -9.99
C PHE A 66 -4.74 -2.25 -11.05
N SER A 67 -3.83 -3.22 -11.06
CA SER A 67 -3.77 -4.23 -12.12
C SER A 67 -4.70 -5.42 -11.91
N HIS A 68 -5.08 -5.75 -10.68
CA HIS A 68 -5.75 -7.03 -10.37
C HIS A 68 -6.99 -6.93 -9.49
N GLN A 69 -7.28 -5.76 -8.90
CA GLN A 69 -8.41 -5.63 -7.96
C GLN A 69 -9.54 -4.75 -8.50
N ASN A 70 -9.51 -4.42 -9.80
CA ASN A 70 -10.44 -3.48 -10.43
C ASN A 70 -10.55 -2.16 -9.64
N GLY A 71 -9.50 -1.78 -8.92
CA GLY A 71 -9.49 -0.59 -8.09
C GLY A 71 -9.45 0.65 -8.97
N SER A 72 -10.29 1.64 -8.67
CA SER A 72 -10.21 2.91 -9.39
C SER A 72 -8.90 3.62 -9.05
N ILE A 73 -8.40 4.43 -10.00
CA ILE A 73 -7.22 5.27 -9.78
C ILE A 73 -7.43 6.17 -8.55
N ILE A 74 -8.64 6.71 -8.39
CA ILE A 74 -9.02 7.58 -7.28
C ILE A 74 -8.92 6.84 -5.95
N ASP A 75 -9.47 5.63 -5.86
CA ASP A 75 -9.41 4.82 -4.63
C ASP A 75 -7.96 4.47 -4.26
N GLY A 76 -7.12 4.17 -5.25
CA GLY A 76 -5.70 3.89 -5.02
C GLY A 76 -4.95 5.12 -4.50
N ILE A 77 -5.23 6.30 -5.03
CA ILE A 77 -4.67 7.57 -4.53
C ILE A 77 -5.13 7.85 -3.10
N TYR A 78 -6.41 7.60 -2.81
CA TYR A 78 -6.97 7.77 -1.48
C TYR A 78 -6.32 6.81 -0.47
N LEU A 79 -6.21 5.52 -0.82
CA LEU A 79 -5.52 4.50 -0.03
C LEU A 79 -4.05 4.87 0.22
N TRP A 80 -3.33 5.31 -0.82
CA TRP A 80 -1.95 5.75 -0.72
C TRP A 80 -1.80 6.91 0.27
N LYS A 81 -2.61 7.96 0.13
CA LYS A 81 -2.61 9.11 1.03
C LYS A 81 -2.85 8.69 2.47
N LEU A 82 -3.89 7.88 2.72
CA LEU A 82 -4.23 7.42 4.06
C LEU A 82 -3.13 6.55 4.68
N ASN A 83 -2.51 5.67 3.89
CA ASN A 83 -1.36 4.88 4.35
C ASN A 83 -0.20 5.78 4.77
N ILE A 84 0.12 6.82 3.99
CA ILE A 84 1.13 7.79 4.39
C ILE A 84 0.72 8.47 5.70
N THR A 85 -0.47 9.06 5.78
CA THR A 85 -0.94 9.75 7.00
C THR A 85 -0.84 8.85 8.23
N LYS A 86 -1.33 7.62 8.14
CA LYS A 86 -1.29 6.67 9.26
C LYS A 86 0.12 6.22 9.64
N LYS A 87 1.05 6.21 8.68
CA LYS A 87 2.46 5.92 8.97
C LYS A 87 3.10 7.03 9.79
N PHE A 88 2.79 8.29 9.48
CA PHE A 88 3.21 9.44 10.29
C PHE A 88 2.54 9.43 11.68
N ASP A 89 1.32 8.93 11.80
CA ASP A 89 0.68 8.65 13.10
C ASP A 89 1.34 7.49 13.88
N GLY A 90 2.41 6.87 13.37
CA GLY A 90 3.13 5.77 14.01
C GLY A 90 2.45 4.40 13.88
N VAL A 91 1.46 4.26 13.00
CA VAL A 91 0.77 2.98 12.79
C VAL A 91 1.68 2.02 12.00
N GLU A 92 1.88 0.83 12.56
CA GLU A 92 2.65 -0.24 11.91
C GLU A 92 1.83 -0.90 10.79
N GLU A 93 2.52 -1.32 9.72
CA GLU A 93 1.91 -2.00 8.58
C GLU A 93 1.70 -3.50 8.83
N CYS A 94 0.82 -4.12 8.04
CA CYS A 94 0.64 -5.57 8.05
C CYS A 94 1.86 -6.28 7.45
N TYR A 95 2.41 -7.28 8.14
CA TYR A 95 3.60 -8.02 7.68
C TYR A 95 3.31 -9.07 6.59
N ILE A 96 2.05 -9.25 6.19
CA ILE A 96 1.68 -10.13 5.06
C ILE A 96 1.55 -9.30 3.77
N CYS A 97 0.78 -8.21 3.82
CA CYS A 97 0.47 -7.41 2.63
C CYS A 97 1.27 -6.11 2.53
N TYR A 98 2.10 -5.76 3.51
CA TYR A 98 2.91 -4.54 3.52
C TYR A 98 2.10 -3.25 3.35
N SER A 99 0.88 -3.21 3.91
CA SER A 99 0.00 -2.04 3.89
C SER A 99 -0.55 -1.76 5.29
N ILE A 100 -0.79 -0.50 5.61
CA ILE A 100 -1.44 -0.11 6.87
C ILE A 100 -2.95 -0.32 6.75
N LEU A 101 -3.57 0.14 5.66
CA LEU A 101 -4.97 -0.14 5.36
C LEU A 101 -5.05 -1.32 4.40
N HIS A 102 -5.91 -2.28 4.72
CA HIS A 102 -6.20 -3.37 3.80
C HIS A 102 -6.97 -2.85 2.58
N ASN A 103 -6.58 -3.28 1.39
CA ASN A 103 -7.08 -2.78 0.10
C ASN A 103 -8.60 -2.93 -0.12
N SER A 104 -9.23 -3.97 0.43
CA SER A 104 -10.66 -4.22 0.19
C SER A 104 -11.61 -3.71 1.27
N ASN A 105 -11.13 -3.53 2.50
CA ASN A 105 -12.00 -3.26 3.65
C ASN A 105 -11.47 -2.14 4.56
N TYR A 106 -10.35 -1.51 4.19
CA TYR A 106 -9.77 -0.36 4.87
C TYR A 106 -9.49 -0.60 6.37
N GLN A 107 -9.34 -1.85 6.79
CA GLN A 107 -9.03 -2.18 8.19
C GLN A 107 -7.53 -2.01 8.49
N LEU A 108 -7.23 -1.69 9.74
CA LEU A 108 -5.87 -1.63 10.29
C LEU A 108 -5.38 -3.02 10.74
N PRO A 109 -4.06 -3.26 10.81
CA PRO A 109 -3.51 -4.51 11.30
C PRO A 109 -3.63 -4.58 12.83
N LYS A 110 -4.70 -5.20 13.32
CA LYS A 110 -5.01 -5.32 14.75
C LYS A 110 -4.51 -6.62 15.38
N SER A 111 -4.30 -7.66 14.58
CA SER A 111 -3.89 -8.99 15.09
C SER A 111 -2.37 -9.02 15.26
N ALA A 112 -1.88 -9.05 16.49
CA ALA A 112 -0.45 -9.12 16.80
C ALA A 112 -0.04 -10.52 17.25
N CYS A 113 1.08 -11.03 16.75
CA CYS A 113 1.64 -12.29 17.25
C CYS A 113 2.10 -12.12 18.69
N ARG A 114 1.78 -13.08 19.57
CA ARG A 114 2.18 -13.04 20.99
C ARG A 114 3.69 -13.16 21.20
N THR A 115 4.42 -13.74 20.24
CA THR A 115 5.87 -13.97 20.37
C THR A 115 6.72 -12.89 19.73
N CYS A 116 6.47 -12.52 18.47
CA CYS A 116 7.29 -11.55 17.75
C CYS A 116 6.65 -10.17 17.64
N HIS A 117 5.43 -9.99 18.18
CA HIS A 117 4.66 -8.74 18.22
C HIS A 117 4.34 -8.09 16.86
N LYS A 118 4.71 -8.73 15.74
CA LYS A 118 4.36 -8.28 14.39
C LYS A 118 2.84 -8.29 14.19
N LYS A 119 2.34 -7.25 13.52
CA LYS A 119 0.91 -7.02 13.31
C LYS A 119 0.44 -7.45 11.91
N PHE A 120 -0.81 -7.88 11.85
CA PHE A 120 -1.45 -8.39 10.63
C PHE A 120 -2.90 -7.89 10.54
N HIS A 121 -3.39 -7.66 9.32
CA HIS A 121 -4.83 -7.59 9.09
C HIS A 121 -5.46 -8.95 9.37
N SER A 122 -6.62 -8.95 10.01
CA SER A 122 -7.32 -10.19 10.34
C SER A 122 -7.68 -11.00 9.09
N SER A 123 -8.04 -10.33 7.98
CA SER A 123 -8.27 -10.97 6.68
C SER A 123 -7.01 -11.63 6.09
N CYS A 124 -5.86 -10.94 6.13
CA CYS A 124 -4.59 -11.49 5.66
C CYS A 124 -4.16 -12.70 6.49
N LEU A 125 -4.27 -12.60 7.81
CA LEU A 125 -3.89 -13.67 8.72
C LEU A 125 -4.82 -14.89 8.58
N TYR A 126 -6.13 -14.68 8.45
CA TYR A 126 -7.09 -15.74 8.19
C TYR A 126 -6.76 -16.48 6.90
N LYS A 127 -6.54 -15.74 5.80
CA LYS A 127 -6.14 -16.33 4.52
C LYS A 127 -4.85 -17.15 4.66
N TRP A 128 -3.87 -16.66 5.40
CA TRP A 128 -2.63 -17.38 5.67
C TRP A 128 -2.88 -18.72 6.38
N PHE A 129 -3.68 -18.74 7.45
CA PHE A 129 -3.99 -19.99 8.17
C PHE A 129 -4.70 -21.00 7.30
N VAL A 130 -5.68 -20.56 6.51
CA VAL A 130 -6.42 -21.42 5.58
C VAL A 130 -5.49 -21.98 4.50
N THR A 131 -4.68 -21.14 3.85
CA THR A 131 -3.81 -21.58 2.74
C THR A 131 -2.63 -22.44 3.21
N SER A 132 -2.09 -22.18 4.41
CA SER A 132 -0.97 -22.97 4.97
C SER A 132 -1.41 -24.22 5.74
N ASN A 133 -2.71 -24.35 6.02
CA ASN A 133 -3.29 -25.36 6.90
C ASN A 133 -2.63 -25.41 8.29
N LYS A 134 -2.17 -24.25 8.80
CA LYS A 134 -1.48 -24.11 10.09
C LYS A 134 -1.79 -22.76 10.74
N SER A 135 -2.07 -22.77 12.03
CA SER A 135 -2.29 -21.55 12.83
C SER A 135 -0.98 -20.93 13.35
N THR A 136 0.05 -20.87 12.49
CA THR A 136 1.40 -20.39 12.86
C THR A 136 1.68 -19.01 12.30
N CYS A 137 2.40 -18.19 13.07
CA CYS A 137 2.80 -16.85 12.65
C CYS A 137 3.60 -16.89 11.33
N PRO A 138 3.26 -16.08 10.31
CA PRO A 138 4.00 -16.02 9.05
C PRO A 138 5.48 -15.66 9.20
N ILE A 139 5.83 -14.98 10.31
CA ILE A 139 7.17 -14.42 10.53
C ILE A 139 8.03 -15.33 11.41
N CYS A 140 7.55 -15.68 12.61
CA CYS A 140 8.35 -16.46 13.57
C CYS A 140 7.95 -17.94 13.65
N ARG A 141 6.91 -18.38 12.94
CA ARG A 141 6.42 -19.77 12.87
C ARG A 141 5.92 -20.39 14.20
N ASN A 142 5.89 -19.63 15.29
CA ASN A 142 5.22 -20.04 16.53
C ASN A 142 3.70 -20.08 16.35
N LEU A 143 3.02 -20.84 17.23
CA LEU A 143 1.56 -20.82 17.31
C LEU A 143 1.07 -19.39 17.60
N PHE A 144 0.08 -18.93 16.84
CA PHE A 144 -0.37 -17.54 16.86
C PHE A 144 -1.27 -17.22 18.06
#